data_AF-A0AAW5DVD9-F1
#
_entry.id   AF-A0AAW5DVD9-F1
#
_cell.length_a   1.000
_cell.length_b   1.000
_cell.length_c   1.000
_cell.angle_alpha   90.00
_cell.angle_beta   90.00
_cell.angle_gamma   90.00
#
_symmetry.space_group_name_H-M   'P 1'
#
loop_
_entity.id
_entity.type
_entity.pdbx_description
1 polymer ?
#
loop_
_entity_poly.entity_id
_entity_poly.type
_entity_poly.pdbx_seq_one_letter_code
_entity_poly.pdbx_strand_id
1 'polypeptide(L)'
;MPSSWLTWVLFIISGFLGLLIRYCIELTFGLFTFWLIETGGIEDIFYFSLSLLSGSVIPLWFFPGWLQTIATYLPFQGIYFIPNAIFIEEISGYSVLTSLLIQLFWVIVSYLILRFVWYKASSKVIVQGG
;
A
#
# COMPACT_ATOMS: atom_id res chain seq x y z
N MET A 1 16.11 16.40 -10.74
CA MET A 1 14.72 16.90 -10.58
C MET A 1 13.98 16.56 -11.85
N PRO A 2 12.66 16.26 -11.81
CA PRO A 2 11.90 15.88 -12.99
C PRO A 2 12.07 16.90 -14.13
N SER A 3 12.24 16.40 -15.35
CA SER A 3 12.47 17.22 -16.54
C SER A 3 11.16 17.81 -17.10
N SER A 4 10.02 17.18 -16.79
CA SER A 4 8.70 17.57 -17.29
C SER A 4 7.69 17.91 -16.20
N TRP A 5 6.83 18.90 -16.45
CA TRP A 5 5.68 19.22 -15.60
C TRP A 5 4.70 18.05 -15.47
N LEU A 6 4.57 17.24 -16.52
CA LEU A 6 3.71 16.06 -16.50
C LEU A 6 4.15 15.05 -15.44
N THR A 7 5.47 14.88 -15.24
CA THR A 7 6.03 13.98 -14.22
C THR A 7 5.57 14.37 -12.82
N TRP A 8 5.48 15.67 -12.51
CA TRP A 8 4.98 16.15 -11.22
C TRP A 8 3.51 15.78 -10.99
N VAL A 9 2.67 15.94 -12.01
CA VAL A 9 1.25 15.57 -11.93
C VAL A 9 1.10 14.06 -11.71
N LEU A 10 1.83 13.26 -12.49
CA LEU A 10 1.80 11.80 -12.36
C LEU A 10 2.34 11.32 -11.00
N PHE A 11 3.38 11.97 -10.48
CA PHE A 11 3.91 11.73 -9.14
C PHE A 11 2.86 12.02 -8.06
N ILE A 12 2.15 13.15 -8.13
CA ILE A 12 1.10 13.50 -7.16
C ILE A 12 -0.07 12.51 -7.23
N ILE A 13 -0.52 12.14 -8.43
CA ILE A 13 -1.58 11.14 -8.62
C ILE A 13 -1.16 9.81 -8.02
N SER A 14 0.04 9.34 -8.36
CA SER A 14 0.59 8.09 -7.83
C SER A 14 0.74 8.12 -6.31
N GLY A 15 1.25 9.22 -5.75
CA GLY A 15 1.39 9.40 -4.31
C GLY A 15 0.04 9.39 -3.60
N PHE A 16 -0.99 9.98 -4.19
CA PHE A 16 -2.35 9.95 -3.65
C PHE A 16 -2.94 8.53 -3.66
N LEU A 17 -2.77 7.78 -4.76
CA LEU A 17 -3.19 6.37 -4.81
C LEU A 17 -2.42 5.52 -3.79
N GLY A 18 -1.11 5.72 -3.67
CA GLY A 18 -0.27 5.05 -2.67
C GLY A 18 -0.71 5.34 -1.24
N LEU A 19 -1.09 6.58 -0.96
CA LEU A 19 -1.67 6.99 0.32
C LEU A 19 -2.98 6.25 0.61
N LEU A 20 -3.89 6.16 -0.36
CA LEU A 20 -5.15 5.42 -0.20
C LEU A 20 -4.93 3.93 0.09
N ILE A 21 -3.98 3.29 -0.62
CA ILE A 21 -3.58 1.91 -0.37
C ILE A 21 -3.09 1.75 1.08
N ARG A 22 -2.15 2.61 1.52
CA ARG A 22 -1.59 2.59 2.88
C ARG A 22 -2.69 2.72 3.93
N TYR A 23 -3.58 3.70 3.77
CA TYR A 23 -4.71 3.90 4.69
C TYR A 23 -5.64 2.69 4.75
N CYS A 24 -6.01 2.10 3.62
CA CYS A 24 -6.91 0.95 3.61
C CYS A 24 -6.29 -0.26 4.34
N ILE A 25 -4.99 -0.51 4.12
CA ILE A 25 -4.27 -1.62 4.75
C ILE A 25 -4.13 -1.37 6.27
N GLU A 26 -3.69 -0.17 6.67
CA GLU A 26 -3.52 0.19 8.10
C GLU A 26 -4.84 0.17 8.87
N LEU A 27 -5.93 0.69 8.30
CA LEU A 27 -7.25 0.63 8.93
C LEU A 27 -7.77 -0.80 9.02
N THR A 28 -7.55 -1.62 7.99
CA THR A 28 -7.92 -3.05 8.04
C THR A 28 -7.19 -3.75 9.18
N PHE A 29 -5.90 -3.48 9.33
CA PHE A 29 -5.10 -4.04 10.42
C PHE A 29 -5.56 -3.53 11.79
N GLY A 30 -5.83 -2.22 11.91
CA GLY A 30 -6.35 -1.61 13.12
C GLY A 30 -7.68 -2.22 13.58
N LEU A 31 -8.55 -2.63 12.66
CA LEU A 31 -9.80 -3.33 13.01
C LEU A 31 -9.56 -4.72 13.61
N PHE A 32 -8.46 -5.41 13.27
CA PHE A 32 -8.16 -6.72 13.86
C PHE A 32 -7.91 -6.68 15.37
N THR A 33 -7.60 -5.51 15.93
CA THR A 33 -7.49 -5.29 17.38
C THR A 33 -8.78 -5.65 18.13
N PHE A 34 -9.95 -5.63 17.49
CA PHE A 34 -11.21 -6.08 18.11
C PHE A 34 -11.30 -7.60 18.32
N TRP A 35 -10.42 -8.39 17.70
CA TRP A 35 -10.40 -9.85 17.84
C TRP A 35 -9.12 -10.37 18.49
N LEU A 36 -8.01 -9.65 18.36
CA LEU A 36 -6.71 -10.04 18.89
C LEU A 36 -6.54 -9.52 20.32
N ILE A 37 -6.22 -10.42 21.26
CA ILE A 37 -6.05 -10.11 22.69
C ILE A 37 -4.72 -9.37 22.93
N GLU A 38 -3.67 -9.69 22.16
CA GLU A 38 -2.40 -8.96 22.14
C GLU A 38 -1.97 -8.67 20.70
N THR A 39 -1.76 -7.39 20.36
CA THR A 39 -1.43 -6.96 18.99
C THR A 39 -0.01 -6.43 18.82
N GLY A 40 0.72 -6.11 19.89
CA GLY A 40 2.01 -5.40 19.79
C GLY A 40 3.02 -6.08 18.86
N GLY A 41 3.33 -7.37 19.10
CA GLY A 41 4.28 -8.09 18.24
C GLY A 41 3.80 -8.31 16.80
N ILE A 42 2.48 -8.38 16.58
CA ILE A 42 1.90 -8.54 15.24
C ILE A 42 1.98 -7.21 14.48
N GLU A 43 1.75 -6.10 15.18
CA GLU A 43 1.84 -4.74 14.66
C GLU A 43 3.26 -4.42 14.20
N ASP A 44 4.27 -4.78 15.01
CA ASP A 44 5.68 -4.59 14.65
C ASP A 44 6.06 -5.35 13.36
N ILE A 45 5.65 -6.62 13.26
CA ILE A 45 5.90 -7.44 12.06
C ILE A 45 5.19 -6.86 10.83
N PHE A 46 3.96 -6.37 11.01
CA PHE A 46 3.19 -5.76 9.95
C PHE A 46 3.84 -4.47 9.42
N TYR A 47 4.22 -3.55 10.30
CA TYR A 47 4.88 -2.30 9.88
C TYR A 47 6.27 -2.55 9.31
N PHE A 48 7.02 -3.52 9.85
CA PHE A 48 8.28 -3.95 9.25
C PHE A 48 8.06 -4.46 7.81
N SER A 49 7.06 -5.32 7.61
CA SER A 49 6.74 -5.88 6.29
C SER A 49 6.29 -4.77 5.33
N LEU A 50 5.45 -3.84 5.78
CA LEU A 50 5.00 -2.70 4.99
C LEU A 50 6.18 -1.81 4.58
N SER A 51 7.06 -1.48 5.53
CA SER A 51 8.25 -0.67 5.27
C SER A 51 9.20 -1.35 4.29
N LEU A 52 9.49 -2.64 4.49
CA LEU A 52 10.38 -3.41 3.63
C LEU A 52 9.81 -3.56 2.20
N LEU A 53 8.56 -4.02 2.07
CA LEU A 53 7.96 -4.37 0.78
C LEU A 53 7.45 -3.17 -0.02
N SER A 54 7.40 -1.97 0.58
CA SER A 54 7.02 -0.75 -0.12
C SER A 54 8.17 -0.05 -0.84
N GLY A 55 9.40 -0.49 -0.59
CA GLY A 55 10.60 0.12 -1.14
C GLY A 55 11.06 1.38 -0.40
N SER A 56 10.55 1.64 0.82
CA SER A 56 10.92 2.82 1.60
C SER A 56 12.33 2.72 2.21
N VAL A 57 12.74 1.51 2.62
CA VAL A 57 14.06 1.25 3.22
C VAL A 57 15.11 0.97 2.15
N ILE A 58 14.79 0.05 1.23
CA ILE A 58 15.65 -0.35 0.11
C ILE A 58 14.75 -0.51 -1.12
N PRO A 59 15.15 0.00 -2.30
CA PRO A 59 14.38 -0.20 -3.52
C PRO A 59 14.17 -1.67 -3.86
N LEU A 60 13.03 -2.01 -4.43
CA LEU A 60 12.62 -3.41 -4.68
C LEU A 60 13.55 -4.16 -5.63
N TRP A 61 14.28 -3.48 -6.51
CA TRP A 61 15.24 -4.11 -7.43
C TRP A 61 16.50 -4.65 -6.74
N PHE A 62 16.73 -4.35 -5.46
CA PHE A 62 17.80 -4.98 -4.68
C PHE A 62 17.40 -6.34 -4.09
N PHE A 63 16.13 -6.73 -4.17
CA PHE A 63 15.67 -8.00 -3.61
C PHE A 63 16.08 -9.20 -4.46
N PRO A 64 16.31 -10.38 -3.86
CA PRO A 64 16.54 -11.61 -4.63
C PRO A 64 15.33 -11.90 -5.51
N GLY A 65 15.54 -12.47 -6.70
CA GLY A 65 14.52 -12.49 -7.77
C GLY A 65 13.15 -13.04 -7.36
N TRP A 66 13.09 -14.04 -6.48
CA TRP A 66 11.82 -14.58 -5.96
C TRP A 66 11.07 -13.55 -5.10
N LEU A 67 11.77 -12.81 -4.25
CA LEU A 67 11.19 -11.81 -3.35
C LEU A 67 10.83 -10.54 -4.11
N GLN A 68 11.67 -10.13 -5.06
CA GLN A 68 11.35 -9.04 -5.98
C GLN A 68 10.03 -9.32 -6.71
N THR A 69 9.88 -10.53 -7.27
CA THR A 69 8.66 -10.94 -7.96
C THR A 69 7.43 -10.77 -7.05
N ILE A 70 7.48 -11.30 -5.83
CA ILE A 70 6.39 -11.18 -4.86
C ILE A 70 6.09 -9.70 -4.54
N ALA A 71 7.11 -8.90 -4.23
CA ALA A 71 6.95 -7.49 -3.89
C ALA A 71 6.34 -6.68 -5.05
N THR A 72 6.67 -7.02 -6.30
CA THR A 72 6.12 -6.40 -7.51
C THR A 72 4.69 -6.84 -7.86
N TYR A 73 4.12 -7.84 -7.17
CA TYR A 73 2.69 -8.16 -7.31
C TYR A 73 1.86 -7.59 -6.15
N LEU A 74 2.48 -7.28 -5.02
CA LEU A 74 1.80 -6.80 -3.83
C LEU A 74 1.41 -5.30 -3.92
N PRO A 75 0.44 -4.85 -3.10
CA PRO A 75 0.02 -3.45 -3.08
C PRO A 75 1.10 -2.49 -2.56
N PHE A 76 2.06 -3.01 -1.79
CA PHE A 76 3.02 -2.21 -1.03
C PHE A 76 3.91 -1.35 -1.92
N GLN A 77 4.33 -1.85 -3.08
CA GLN A 77 5.14 -1.07 -4.04
C GLN A 77 4.44 0.23 -4.47
N GLY A 78 3.10 0.26 -4.45
CA GLY A 78 2.32 1.44 -4.80
C GLY A 78 2.44 2.56 -3.78
N ILE A 79 2.94 2.29 -2.58
CA ILE A 79 3.00 3.27 -1.49
C ILE A 79 4.19 4.23 -1.69
N TYR A 80 5.40 3.71 -1.93
CA TYR A 80 6.61 4.53 -2.09
C TYR A 80 7.37 4.26 -3.39
N PHE A 81 7.52 2.99 -3.78
CA PHE A 81 8.32 2.63 -4.93
C PHE A 81 7.84 3.26 -6.24
N ILE A 82 6.56 3.06 -6.61
CA ILE A 82 5.99 3.62 -7.86
C ILE A 82 6.07 5.15 -7.92
N PRO A 83 5.61 5.93 -6.91
CA PRO A 83 5.72 7.39 -6.98
C PRO A 83 7.18 7.84 -7.07
N ASN A 84 8.10 7.22 -6.33
CA ASN A 84 9.53 7.55 -6.42
C ASN A 84 10.11 7.26 -7.81
N ALA A 85 9.78 6.11 -8.40
CA ALA A 85 10.22 5.72 -9.74
C ALA A 85 9.68 6.67 -10.83
N ILE A 86 8.45 7.21 -10.67
CA ILE A 86 7.92 8.27 -11.53
C ILE A 86 8.70 9.56 -11.32
N PHE A 87 8.95 9.95 -10.06
CA PHE A 87 9.62 11.21 -9.72
C PHE A 87 11.04 11.31 -10.26
N ILE A 88 11.79 10.20 -10.24
CA ILE A 88 13.15 10.14 -10.80
C ILE A 88 13.17 9.81 -12.30
N GLU A 89 12.00 9.71 -12.94
CA GLU A 89 11.82 9.39 -14.36
C GLU A 89 12.43 8.03 -14.77
N GLU A 90 12.52 7.09 -13.83
CA GLU A 90 12.94 5.71 -14.08
C GLU A 90 11.88 4.94 -14.88
N ILE A 91 10.60 5.18 -14.58
CA ILE A 91 9.47 4.69 -15.37
C ILE A 91 8.84 5.84 -16.16
N SER A 92 8.58 5.63 -17.45
CA SER A 92 8.02 6.65 -18.35
C SER A 92 7.09 6.03 -19.40
N GLY A 93 6.23 6.86 -19.99
CA GLY A 93 5.30 6.44 -21.04
C GLY A 93 4.30 5.39 -20.57
N TYR A 94 4.25 4.25 -21.28
CA TYR A 94 3.27 3.19 -21.04
C TYR A 94 3.41 2.54 -19.65
N SER A 95 4.64 2.40 -19.13
CA SER A 95 4.87 1.76 -17.83
C SER A 95 4.28 2.55 -16.66
N VAL A 96 4.24 3.88 -16.76
CA VAL A 96 3.59 4.74 -15.76
C VAL A 96 2.09 4.48 -15.74
N LEU A 97 1.46 4.41 -16.93
CA LEU A 97 0.03 4.13 -17.03
C LEU A 97 -0.32 2.77 -16.44
N THR A 98 0.44 1.72 -16.77
CA THR A 98 0.25 0.38 -16.19
C THR A 98 0.41 0.41 -14.66
N SER A 99 1.42 1.13 -14.15
CA SER A 99 1.66 1.26 -12.70
C SER A 99 0.51 1.96 -11.97
N LEU A 100 -0.04 3.03 -12.56
CA LEU A 100 -1.22 3.73 -12.02
C LEU A 100 -2.47 2.84 -12.02
N LEU A 101 -2.67 2.04 -13.07
CA LEU A 101 -3.80 1.09 -13.13
C LEU A 101 -3.65 -0.01 -12.07
N ILE A 102 -2.44 -0.50 -11.83
CA ILE A 102 -2.15 -1.47 -10.77
C ILE A 102 -2.42 -0.84 -9.39
N GLN A 103 -1.98 0.41 -9.15
CA GLN A 103 -2.30 1.13 -7.92
C GLN A 103 -3.81 1.27 -7.74
N LEU A 104 -4.54 1.68 -8.79
CA LEU A 104 -5.99 1.83 -8.74
C LEU A 104 -6.69 0.50 -8.43
N PHE A 105 -6.27 -0.59 -9.08
CA PHE A 105 -6.74 -1.93 -8.77
C PHE A 105 -6.55 -2.26 -7.27
N TRP A 106 -5.36 -1.98 -6.73
CA TRP A 106 -5.08 -2.23 -5.31
C TRP A 106 -5.83 -1.31 -4.35
N VAL A 107 -6.13 -0.06 -4.73
CA VAL A 107 -7.05 0.81 -3.97
C VAL A 107 -8.42 0.14 -3.85
N ILE A 108 -8.97 -0.34 -4.97
CA ILE A 108 -10.28 -0.99 -4.99
C ILE A 108 -10.27 -2.26 -4.12
N VAL A 109 -9.28 -3.14 -4.31
CA VAL A 109 -9.16 -4.39 -3.55
C VAL A 109 -9.00 -4.14 -2.06
N SER A 110 -8.07 -3.25 -1.67
CA SER A 110 -7.83 -2.93 -0.26
C SER A 110 -9.04 -2.25 0.40
N TYR A 111 -9.75 -1.38 -0.32
CA TYR A 111 -10.99 -0.78 0.14
C TYR A 111 -12.10 -1.82 0.36
N LEU A 112 -12.26 -2.78 -0.55
CA LEU A 112 -13.24 -3.86 -0.40
C LEU A 112 -12.92 -4.74 0.80
N ILE A 113 -11.64 -5.06 1.02
CA ILE A 113 -11.18 -5.78 2.21
C ILE A 113 -11.51 -4.99 3.47
N LEU A 114 -11.17 -3.70 3.52
CA LEU A 114 -11.48 -2.81 4.64
C LEU A 114 -12.98 -2.80 4.94
N ARG A 115 -13.83 -2.64 3.92
CA ARG A 115 -15.30 -2.62 4.06
C ARG A 115 -15.83 -3.95 4.61
N PHE A 116 -15.30 -5.07 4.14
CA PHE A 116 -15.67 -6.39 4.63
C PHE A 116 -15.29 -6.57 6.11
N VAL A 117 -14.06 -6.24 6.47
CA VAL A 117 -13.58 -6.34 7.86
C VAL A 117 -14.34 -5.39 8.78
N TRP A 118 -14.60 -4.16 8.33
CA TRP A 118 -15.42 -3.19 9.04
C TRP A 118 -16.81 -3.74 9.36
N TYR A 119 -17.49 -4.30 8.37
CA TYR A 119 -18.82 -4.89 8.57
C TYR A 119 -18.81 -6.00 9.64
N LYS A 120 -17.76 -6.84 9.65
CA LYS A 120 -17.58 -7.87 10.69
C LYS A 120 -17.27 -7.25 12.06
N ALA A 121 -16.44 -6.21 12.12
CA ALA A 121 -16.02 -5.55 13.35
C ALA A 121 -17.20 -4.85 14.04
N SER A 122 -18.00 -4.10 13.28
CA SER A 122 -19.14 -3.34 13.82
C SER A 122 -20.16 -4.22 14.55
N SER A 123 -20.31 -5.49 14.14
CA SER A 123 -21.19 -6.44 14.82
C SER A 123 -20.73 -6.81 16.24
N LYS A 124 -19.41 -6.75 16.51
CA LYS A 124 -18.84 -7.02 17.83
C LYS A 124 -18.84 -5.82 18.75
N VAL A 125 -18.65 -4.61 18.19
CA VAL A 125 -18.63 -3.36 18.98
C VAL A 125 -19.97 -3.13 19.70
N ILE A 126 -21.09 -3.47 19.06
CA ILE A 126 -22.43 -3.36 19.67
C ILE A 126 -22.57 -4.24 20.93
N VAL A 127 -21.85 -5.37 21.01
CA VAL A 127 -21.91 -6.29 22.16
C VAL A 127 -21.18 -5.72 23.39
N GLN A 128 -20.28 -4.74 23.22
CA GLN A 128 -19.57 -4.09 24.33
C GLN A 128 -20.13 -2.70 24.71
N GLY A 129 -21.12 -2.19 23.97
CA GLY A 129 -21.68 -0.85 24.14
C GLY A 129 -22.89 -0.73 25.08
N GLY A 130 -23.65 -1.82 25.28
CA GLY A 130 -24.95 -1.77 25.98
C GLY A 130 -26.07 -1.22 25.11
#